data_AF-A0A3N1CXS2-F1
#
_entry.id   AF-A0A3N1CXS2-F1
#
_cell.length_a   1.000
_cell.length_b   1.000
_cell.length_c   1.000
_cell.angle_alpha   90.00
_cell.angle_beta   90.00
_cell.angle_gamma   90.00
#
_symmetry.space_group_name_H-M   'P 1'
#
loop_
_entity.id
_entity.type
_entity.pdbx_description
1 polymer ?
#
loop_
_entity_poly.entity_id
_entity_poly.type
_entity_poly.pdbx_seq_one_letter_code
_entity_poly.pdbx_strand_id
1 'polypeptide(L)' 'MSAVNAICHGGPFHGALVRVDQDVGIVAVADPGGADGVEAGYRITRDRVWHPSSAVPFVVLTWAEER' A
#
# COMPACT_ATOMS: atom_id res chain seq x y z
N MET A 1 8.49 12.83 8.83
CA MET A 1 8.74 11.39 8.65
C MET A 1 9.01 11.15 7.18
N SER A 2 9.93 10.24 6.83
CA SER A 2 10.21 9.90 5.42
C SER A 2 9.18 8.87 4.94
N ALA A 3 8.54 9.10 3.80
CA ALA A 3 7.59 8.14 3.25
C ALA A 3 8.29 6.80 2.94
N VAL A 4 7.65 5.69 3.32
CA VAL A 4 8.15 4.33 3.12
C VAL A 4 7.51 3.70 1.88
N ASN A 5 8.28 2.87 1.19
CA ASN A 5 7.80 2.11 0.05
C ASN A 5 6.89 0.97 0.54
N ALA A 6 5.71 0.85 -0.05
CA ALA A 6 4.72 -0.16 0.32
C ALA A 6 4.08 -0.81 -0.92
N ILE A 7 3.60 -2.03 -0.78
CA ILE A 7 2.94 -2.79 -1.84
C ILE A 7 1.57 -3.25 -1.37
N CYS A 8 0.55 -3.01 -2.19
CA CYS A 8 -0.82 -3.43 -1.91
C CYS A 8 -0.98 -4.92 -2.18
N HIS A 9 -1.60 -5.64 -1.25
CA HIS A 9 -1.86 -7.07 -1.34
C HIS A 9 -3.35 -7.35 -1.10
N GLY A 10 -3.99 -7.87 -2.15
CA GLY A 10 -5.42 -8.12 -2.23
C GLY A 10 -6.19 -6.88 -2.70
N GLY A 11 -7.52 -7.00 -2.76
CA GLY A 11 -8.39 -5.88 -3.09
C GLY A 11 -8.19 -5.31 -4.51
N PRO A 12 -8.75 -4.11 -4.77
CA PRO A 12 -8.79 -3.50 -6.11
C PRO A 12 -7.43 -3.04 -6.64
N PHE A 13 -6.43 -2.82 -5.78
CA PHE A 13 -5.11 -2.30 -6.14
C PHE A 13 -4.00 -3.32 -5.85
N HIS A 14 -4.30 -4.62 -5.90
CA HIS A 14 -3.31 -5.68 -5.70
C HIS A 14 -2.07 -5.47 -6.60
N GLY A 15 -0.89 -5.57 -5.99
CA GLY A 15 0.41 -5.39 -6.66
C GLY A 15 0.83 -3.93 -6.84
N ALA A 16 -0.01 -2.96 -6.52
CA ALA A 16 0.33 -1.54 -6.64
C ALA A 16 1.44 -1.15 -5.66
N LEU A 17 2.45 -0.44 -6.16
CA LEU A 17 3.53 0.14 -5.36
C LEU A 17 3.19 1.58 -5.00
N VAL A 18 3.19 1.89 -3.71
CA VAL A 18 2.81 3.20 -3.18
C VAL A 18 3.81 3.69 -2.14
N ARG A 19 3.71 4.96 -1.78
CA ARG A 19 4.41 5.52 -0.63
C ARG A 19 3.42 5.84 0.48
N VAL A 20 3.74 5.42 1.69
CA VAL A 20 2.96 5.74 2.89
C VAL A 20 3.83 6.47 3.88
N ASP A 21 3.30 7.49 4.55
CA ASP A 21 3.98 8.26 5.58
C ASP A 21 3.62 7.80 7.00
N GLN A 22 2.67 6.87 7.12
CA GLN A 22 2.23 6.23 8.36
C GLN A 22 2.91 4.87 8.55
N ASP A 23 3.18 4.51 9.80
CA ASP A 23 3.81 3.22 10.17
C ASP A 23 2.78 2.13 10.58
N VAL A 24 1.57 2.54 10.99
CA VAL A 24 0.51 1.64 11.48
C VAL A 24 -0.87 2.20 11.14
N GLY A 25 -1.88 1.33 11.09
CA GLY A 25 -3.27 1.70 10.87
C GLY A 25 -3.76 1.36 9.47
N ILE A 26 -4.83 2.03 9.04
CA ILE A 26 -5.40 1.91 7.70
C ILE A 26 -5.07 3.18 6.93
N VAL A 27 -4.48 3.02 5.74
CA VAL A 27 -4.20 4.08 4.78
C VAL A 27 -5.22 4.04 3.65
N ALA A 28 -5.68 5.20 3.22
CA ALA A 28 -6.37 5.32 1.94
C ALA A 28 -5.34 5.34 0.82
N VAL A 29 -5.46 4.41 -0.12
CA VAL A 29 -4.63 4.36 -1.33
C VAL A 29 -5.47 4.88 -2.49
N ALA A 30 -4.99 5.91 -3.19
CA ALA A 30 -5.62 6.39 -4.41
C ALA A 30 -5.36 5.43 -5.59
N ASP A 31 -6.28 5.37 -6.54
CA ASP A 31 -6.15 4.54 -7.73
C ASP A 31 -4.83 4.81 -8.48
N PRO A 32 -3.93 3.82 -8.56
CA PRO A 32 -2.68 3.95 -9.32
C PRO A 32 -2.91 4.23 -10.81
N GLY A 33 -4.08 3.85 -11.35
CA GLY A 33 -4.49 4.12 -12.73
C GLY A 33 -4.91 5.57 -12.98
N GLY A 34 -5.04 6.39 -11.93
CA GLY A 34 -5.42 7.80 -12.05
C GLY A 34 -6.91 8.03 -12.31
N ALA A 35 -7.79 7.06 -12.02
CA ALA A 35 -9.22 7.34 -12.02
C ALA A 35 -9.56 8.24 -10.83
N ASP A 36 -9.97 9.48 -11.13
CA ASP A 36 -10.30 10.45 -10.10
C ASP A 36 -11.36 9.92 -9.12
N GLY A 37 -11.05 10.01 -7.82
CA GLY A 37 -12.00 9.75 -6.74
C GLY A 37 -12.15 8.29 -6.31
N VAL A 38 -11.40 7.34 -6.88
CA VAL A 38 -11.38 5.95 -6.38
C VAL A 38 -10.24 5.79 -5.38
N GLU A 39 -10.61 5.57 -4.11
CA GLU A 39 -9.69 5.21 -3.05
C GLU A 39 -10.08 3.87 -2.43
N ALA A 40 -9.10 3.13 -1.94
CA ALA A 40 -9.34 1.90 -1.19
C ALA A 40 -8.50 1.87 0.08
N GLY A 41 -9.13 1.41 1.17
CA GLY A 41 -8.47 1.25 2.46
C GLY A 41 -7.56 0.02 2.48
N TYR A 42 -6.32 0.20 2.93
CA TYR A 42 -5.41 -0.90 3.21
C TYR A 42 -4.82 -0.77 4.60
N ARG A 43 -4.71 -1.91 5.29
CA ARG A 43 -4.06 -2.00 6.59
C ARG A 43 -2.56 -2.17 6.42
N ILE A 44 -1.79 -1.31 7.10
CA ILE A 44 -0.34 -1.45 7.19
C ILE A 44 0.00 -2.66 8.06
N THR A 45 0.87 -3.53 7.55
CA THR A 45 1.34 -4.71 8.27
C THR A 45 2.81 -4.58 8.68
N ARG A 46 3.32 -5.55 9.45
CA ARG A 46 4.75 -5.67 9.72
C ARG A 46 5.50 -6.47 8.65
N ASP A 47 4.78 -7.08 7.71
CA ASP A 47 5.36 -7.92 6.69
C ASP A 47 6.09 -7.08 5.64
N ARG A 48 7.17 -7.65 5.11
CA ARG A 48 8.03 -7.00 4.14
C ARG A 48 8.33 -7.95 3.00
N VAL A 49 8.33 -7.42 1.77
CA VAL A 49 8.67 -8.19 0.58
C VAL A 49 9.73 -7.46 -0.24
N TRP A 50 10.66 -8.25 -0.79
CA TRP A 50 11.62 -7.75 -1.77
C TRP A 50 10.97 -7.66 -3.13
N HIS A 51 11.09 -6.49 -3.76
CA HIS A 51 10.63 -6.28 -5.12
C HIS A 51 11.81 -5.82 -5.99
N PRO A 52 11.99 -6.37 -7.20
CA PRO A 52 13.14 -6.06 -8.06
C PRO A 52 13.32 -4.58 -8.40
N SER A 53 12.27 -3.77 -8.26
CA SER A 53 12.34 -2.32 -8.54
C SER A 53 13.00 -1.48 -7.44
N SER A 54 13.39 -2.07 -6.30
CA SER A 54 13.96 -1.32 -5.18
C SER A 54 15.05 -2.09 -4.46
N ALA A 55 16.08 -1.36 -4.02
CA ALA A 55 17.12 -1.87 -3.13
C ALA A 55 16.70 -1.95 -1.65
N VAL A 56 15.49 -1.50 -1.32
CA VAL A 56 14.88 -1.63 0.02
C VAL A 56 13.55 -2.39 -0.07
N PRO A 57 13.22 -3.22 0.94
CA PRO A 57 11.99 -4.01 0.92
C PRO A 57 10.76 -3.10 1.10
N PHE A 58 9.65 -3.52 0.47
CA PHE A 58 8.36 -2.87 0.58
C PHE A 58 7.59 -3.39 1.80
N VAL A 59 6.92 -2.51 2.51
CA VAL A 59 5.92 -2.89 3.53
C VAL A 59 4.70 -3.45 2.82
N VAL A 60 4.16 -4.57 3.29
CA VAL A 60 2.93 -5.13 2.74
C VAL A 60 1.72 -4.41 3.33
N LEU A 61 0.85 -3.90 2.47
CA LEU A 61 -0.45 -3.35 2.83
C LEU A 61 -1.51 -4.38 2.47
N THR A 62 -2.28 -4.86 3.43
CA THR A 62 -3.36 -5.82 3.17
C THR A 62 -4.68 -5.10 3.01
N TRP A 63 -5.47 -5.48 2.01
CA TRP A 63 -6.78 -4.87 1.78
C TRP A 63 -7.64 -4.90 3.06
N ALA A 64 -8.08 -3.72 3.49
CA ALA A 64 -8.94 -3.56 4.65
C ALA A 64 -10.38 -3.52 4.13
N GLU A 65 -10.98 -4.68 3.87
CA GLU A 65 -12.42 -4.77 3.64
C GLU A 65 -13.16 -4.00 4.73
N GLU A 66 -14.03 -3.09 4.32
CA GLU A 66 -15.04 -2.51 5.19
C GLU A 66 -16.04 -3.63 5.50
N ARG A 67 -15.99 -4.18 6.71
CA ARG A 67 -17.01 -5.14 7.17
C ARG A 67 -18.26 -4.39 7.58
#